data_AF-A0A9D1HHI1-F1
#
_entry.id   AF-A0A9D1HHI1-F1
#
_cell.length_a   1.000
_cell.length_b   1.000
_cell.length_c   1.000
_cell.angle_alpha   90.00
_cell.angle_beta   90.00
_cell.angle_gamma   90.00
#
_symmetry.space_group_name_H-M   'P 1'
#
loop_
_entity.id
_entity.type
_entity.pdbx_description
1 polymer ?
#
loop_
_entity_poly.entity_id
_entity_poly.type
_entity_poly.pdbx_seq_one_letter_code
_entity_poly.pdbx_strand_id
1 'polypeptide(L)'
;MMKLLQAGIDKTGRDLSNLTLTTAIRAQDAYYNVVNLAYMQVSSGTLSYQEAIKRAILSVAKEGASVLYPSGRSDKVDVAIRRAVLTGVNQTAAKMSEAYCDEAHCDYVETTAHSGARPDHEKWQGKVFCRSGKDKKYPPFSETGYGTGAGLCGWNCRHSFHAFFPGISAPAYTKAMLNDYKAKKYEYNGKKLTDYECSQMQRGYERKIRETKRQLTACNAAMRETDDEALKSKLKMEFDDQSVRLKSQEKELRDFCKQTKRRVDSSRTQVYAVKDDQGRIRGFDRSVSQKSVWANRKLGEETLHEFVEKTSDSDIIKLTRKLNDTRENFKFISDETFDRLTIQARKKGAVILRGTKEVEAHLDKMEAAAANINDVLMFRKDVCISEVLEEMYHFEQNLARSNNDKEEPLRSILNEIDAKQYLLKNAEKYKIPRKEIDLTRQQLEFYQQELKKYQ
;
A
#
# COMPACT_ATOMS: atom_id res chain seq x y z
N MET A 1 -33.85 -28.61 -3.02
CA MET A 1 -34.11 -27.40 -2.18
C MET A 1 -34.25 -27.75 -0.70
N MET A 2 -35.08 -28.74 -0.30
CA MET A 2 -35.24 -29.12 1.12
C MET A 2 -33.96 -29.63 1.82
N LYS A 3 -33.13 -30.48 1.18
CA LYS A 3 -31.85 -30.94 1.75
C LYS A 3 -30.89 -29.78 2.08
N LEU A 4 -30.92 -28.70 1.30
CA LEU A 4 -30.09 -27.51 1.50
C LEU A 4 -30.58 -26.64 2.66
N LEU A 5 -31.90 -26.52 2.81
CA LEU A 5 -32.54 -25.83 3.94
C LEU A 5 -32.29 -26.57 5.26
N GLN A 6 -32.44 -27.89 5.27
CA GLN A 6 -32.18 -28.72 6.46
C GLN A 6 -30.73 -28.61 6.93
N ALA A 7 -29.76 -28.69 6.01
CA ALA A 7 -28.34 -28.50 6.32
C ALA A 7 -28.03 -27.08 6.86
N GLY A 8 -28.78 -26.07 6.43
CA GLY A 8 -28.70 -24.71 6.97
C GLY A 8 -29.22 -24.60 8.41
N ILE A 9 -30.33 -25.29 8.72
CA ILE A 9 -30.99 -25.29 10.03
C ILE A 9 -30.15 -26.04 11.08
N ASP A 10 -29.61 -27.21 10.73
CA ASP A 10 -28.82 -28.03 11.65
C ASP A 10 -27.50 -27.34 12.02
N LYS A 11 -26.93 -26.60 11.08
CA LYS A 11 -25.69 -25.83 11.26
C LYS A 11 -25.83 -24.71 12.29
N THR A 12 -27.00 -24.11 12.41
CA THR A 12 -27.20 -22.87 13.17
C THR A 12 -27.82 -23.10 14.53
N GLY A 13 -27.88 -24.37 14.96
CA GLY A 13 -28.51 -24.73 16.22
C GLY A 13 -29.99 -24.35 16.27
N ARG A 14 -30.66 -24.32 15.10
CA ARG A 14 -32.04 -23.85 14.89
C ARG A 14 -32.27 -22.33 14.99
N ASP A 15 -31.21 -21.51 15.04
CA ASP A 15 -31.33 -20.06 14.90
C ASP A 15 -31.16 -19.65 13.43
N LEU A 16 -32.27 -19.42 12.73
CA LEU A 16 -32.27 -18.95 11.34
C LEU A 16 -31.90 -17.48 11.20
N SER A 17 -31.83 -16.73 12.30
CA SER A 17 -31.50 -15.29 12.30
C SER A 17 -29.98 -15.02 12.30
N ASN A 18 -29.17 -16.01 12.69
CA ASN A 18 -27.70 -15.91 12.73
C ASN A 18 -27.02 -17.11 12.05
N LEU A 19 -27.24 -17.23 10.73
CA LEU A 19 -26.72 -18.34 9.92
C LEU A 19 -25.18 -18.48 9.92
N THR A 20 -24.49 -17.45 10.43
CA THR A 20 -23.03 -17.34 10.41
C THR A 20 -22.37 -17.30 11.79
N LEU A 21 -23.15 -17.44 12.87
CA LEU A 21 -22.67 -17.48 14.26
C LEU A 21 -21.74 -16.30 14.61
N THR A 22 -22.13 -15.08 14.21
CA THR A 22 -21.34 -13.87 14.46
C THR A 22 -22.00 -12.98 15.53
N THR A 23 -21.19 -12.38 16.41
CA THR A 23 -21.63 -11.46 17.47
C THR A 23 -21.24 -10.01 17.18
N ALA A 24 -22.21 -9.11 17.42
CA ALA A 24 -22.15 -7.66 17.63
C ALA A 24 -21.31 -6.75 16.70
N ILE A 25 -21.96 -5.68 16.21
CA ILE A 25 -21.36 -4.56 15.45
C ILE A 25 -20.77 -3.55 16.44
N ARG A 26 -19.46 -3.25 16.38
CA ARG A 26 -18.78 -2.26 17.25
C ARG A 26 -18.81 -0.82 16.71
N ALA A 27 -19.92 -0.39 16.12
CA ALA A 27 -20.00 0.96 15.55
C ALA A 27 -20.01 2.06 16.65
N GLN A 28 -20.68 1.80 17.78
CA GLN A 28 -20.81 2.78 18.88
C GLN A 28 -19.49 2.99 19.65
N ASP A 29 -18.75 1.92 19.99
CA ASP A 29 -17.47 2.04 20.69
C ASP A 29 -16.44 2.87 19.91
N ALA A 30 -16.33 2.64 18.60
CA ALA A 30 -15.40 3.36 17.74
C ALA A 30 -15.71 4.86 17.74
N TYR A 31 -16.99 5.23 17.73
CA TYR A 31 -17.42 6.61 17.85
C TYR A 31 -17.02 7.22 19.20
N TYR A 32 -17.38 6.58 20.33
CA TYR A 32 -17.07 7.11 21.67
C TYR A 32 -15.56 7.29 21.88
N ASN A 33 -14.74 6.31 21.49
CA ASN A 33 -13.30 6.39 21.66
C ASN A 33 -12.69 7.55 20.88
N VAL A 34 -13.11 7.72 19.63
CA VAL A 34 -12.57 8.75 18.75
C VAL A 34 -13.01 10.15 19.20
N VAL A 35 -14.28 10.31 19.62
CA VAL A 35 -14.79 11.60 20.12
C VAL A 35 -14.14 11.96 21.46
N ASN A 36 -13.98 11.00 22.37
CA ASN A 36 -13.28 11.23 23.64
C ASN A 36 -11.83 11.63 23.42
N LEU A 37 -11.12 10.95 22.51
CA LEU A 37 -9.75 11.29 22.15
C LEU A 37 -9.65 12.69 21.53
N ALA A 38 -10.56 13.02 20.61
CA ALA A 38 -10.61 14.36 20.01
C ALA A 38 -10.86 15.44 21.06
N TYR A 39 -11.80 15.21 21.99
CA TYR A 39 -12.06 16.11 23.11
C TYR A 39 -10.81 16.30 23.98
N MET A 40 -10.13 15.22 24.36
CA MET A 40 -8.88 15.30 25.15
C MET A 40 -7.77 16.07 24.42
N GLN A 41 -7.62 15.86 23.11
CA GLN A 41 -6.60 16.53 22.30
C GLN A 41 -6.83 18.04 22.20
N VAL A 42 -8.10 18.46 22.14
CA VAL A 42 -8.48 19.89 22.13
C VAL A 42 -8.34 20.49 23.52
N SER A 43 -8.89 19.83 24.55
CA SER A 43 -8.87 20.33 25.93
C SER A 43 -7.46 20.44 26.52
N SER A 44 -6.54 19.59 26.09
CA SER A 44 -5.12 19.66 26.48
C SER A 44 -4.30 20.67 25.68
N GLY A 45 -4.88 21.29 24.64
CA GLY A 45 -4.15 22.17 23.72
C GLY A 45 -3.19 21.45 22.76
N THR A 46 -3.19 20.12 22.74
CA THR A 46 -2.31 19.31 21.87
C THR A 46 -2.62 19.53 20.40
N LEU A 47 -3.90 19.70 20.04
CA LEU A 47 -4.35 19.95 18.67
C LEU A 47 -5.43 21.03 18.63
N SER A 48 -5.47 21.80 17.53
CA SER A 48 -6.62 22.65 17.20
C SER A 48 -7.89 21.81 17.02
N TYR A 49 -9.05 22.43 17.28
CA TYR A 49 -10.38 21.81 17.08
C TYR A 49 -10.54 21.16 15.71
N GLN A 50 -10.17 21.87 14.64
CA GLN A 50 -10.29 21.37 13.27
C GLN A 50 -9.36 20.17 13.00
N GLU A 51 -8.15 20.17 13.58
CA GLU A 51 -7.20 19.07 13.40
C GLU A 51 -7.65 17.81 14.17
N ALA A 52 -8.19 17.98 15.37
CA ALA A 52 -8.76 16.87 16.14
C ALA A 52 -9.97 16.25 15.42
N ILE A 53 -10.86 17.07 14.84
CA ILE A 53 -11.99 16.59 14.03
C ILE A 53 -11.52 15.86 12.78
N LYS A 54 -10.56 16.42 12.03
CA LYS A 54 -9.99 15.76 10.84
C LYS A 54 -9.44 14.38 11.20
N ARG A 55 -8.63 14.28 12.26
CA ARG A 55 -8.06 13.00 12.72
C ARG A 55 -9.14 12.02 13.18
N ALA A 56 -10.17 12.50 13.85
CA ALA A 56 -11.30 11.70 14.27
C ALA A 56 -12.01 11.06 13.07
N ILE A 57 -12.34 11.87 12.05
CA ILE A 57 -12.98 11.41 10.81
C ILE A 57 -12.12 10.35 10.11
N LEU A 58 -10.81 10.59 9.99
CA LEU A 58 -9.89 9.63 9.36
C LEU A 58 -9.77 8.32 10.15
N SER A 59 -9.75 8.41 11.49
CA SER A 59 -9.69 7.24 12.38
C SER A 59 -10.94 6.37 12.19
N VAL A 60 -12.13 6.98 12.23
CA VAL A 60 -13.40 6.27 12.00
C VAL A 60 -13.49 5.73 10.57
N ALA A 61 -12.98 6.44 9.56
CA ALA A 61 -12.97 5.95 8.17
C ALA A 61 -12.10 4.71 7.99
N LYS A 62 -10.95 4.67 8.68
CA LYS A 62 -10.03 3.54 8.69
C LYS A 62 -10.57 2.37 9.50
N GLU A 63 -11.15 2.65 10.66
CA GLU A 63 -11.69 1.65 11.56
C GLU A 63 -13.02 1.07 11.05
N GLY A 64 -13.94 1.92 10.62
CA GLY A 64 -15.26 1.57 10.11
C GLY A 64 -16.07 0.68 11.06
N ALA A 65 -17.21 0.19 10.58
CA ALA A 65 -17.94 -0.84 11.28
C ALA A 65 -17.12 -2.15 11.27
N SER A 66 -16.97 -2.77 12.45
CA SER A 66 -16.26 -4.04 12.63
C SER A 66 -17.09 -5.04 13.42
N VAL A 67 -16.82 -6.32 13.21
CA VAL A 67 -17.41 -7.45 13.91
C VAL A 67 -16.36 -8.00 14.87
N LEU A 68 -16.71 -8.15 16.16
CA LEU A 68 -15.86 -8.75 17.17
C LEU A 68 -16.27 -10.20 17.39
N TYR A 69 -15.34 -11.11 17.16
CA TYR A 69 -15.54 -12.52 17.41
C TYR A 69 -15.24 -12.86 18.88
N PRO A 70 -15.87 -13.90 19.45
CA PRO A 70 -15.57 -14.37 20.81
C PRO A 70 -14.08 -14.68 21.04
N SER A 71 -13.36 -15.04 19.97
CA SER A 71 -11.89 -15.21 19.97
C SER A 71 -11.07 -13.94 20.25
N GLY A 72 -11.69 -12.77 20.39
CA GLY A 72 -11.01 -11.47 20.48
C GLY A 72 -10.56 -10.89 19.14
N ARG A 73 -10.64 -11.67 18.05
CA ARG A 73 -10.37 -11.20 16.69
C ARG A 73 -11.42 -10.17 16.26
N SER A 74 -10.98 -9.08 15.63
CA SER A 74 -11.85 -8.10 14.97
C SER A 74 -11.61 -8.09 13.47
N ASP A 75 -12.68 -8.13 12.67
CA ASP A 75 -12.62 -7.95 11.22
C ASP A 75 -13.60 -6.83 10.80
N LYS A 76 -13.29 -6.14 9.70
CA LYS A 76 -14.20 -5.15 9.10
C LYS A 76 -15.49 -5.84 8.63
N VAL A 77 -16.63 -5.16 8.71
CA VAL A 77 -17.95 -5.74 8.38
C VAL A 77 -17.99 -6.34 6.98
N ASP A 78 -17.44 -5.67 5.96
CA ASP A 78 -17.38 -6.18 4.59
C ASP A 78 -16.58 -7.48 4.47
N VAL A 79 -15.48 -7.58 5.21
CA VAL A 79 -14.62 -8.77 5.26
C VAL A 79 -15.33 -9.91 6.02
N ALA A 80 -15.95 -9.58 7.15
CA ALA A 80 -16.70 -10.52 7.97
C ALA A 80 -17.86 -11.14 7.18
N ILE A 81 -18.70 -10.33 6.53
CA ILE A 81 -19.83 -10.77 5.69
C ILE A 81 -19.33 -11.68 4.57
N ARG A 82 -18.34 -11.23 3.79
CA ARG A 82 -17.84 -12.04 2.66
C ARG A 82 -17.31 -13.40 3.13
N ARG A 83 -16.50 -13.42 4.20
CA ARG A 83 -15.95 -14.67 4.74
C ARG A 83 -17.07 -15.58 5.24
N ALA A 84 -18.03 -15.01 5.96
CA ALA A 84 -19.14 -15.74 6.54
C ALA A 84 -20.02 -16.39 5.46
N VAL A 85 -20.37 -15.64 4.40
CA VAL A 85 -21.14 -16.16 3.25
C VAL A 85 -20.37 -17.26 2.51
N LEU A 86 -19.11 -17.03 2.13
CA LEU A 86 -18.31 -18.01 1.39
C LEU A 86 -18.08 -19.30 2.18
N THR A 87 -17.73 -19.16 3.46
CA THR A 87 -17.58 -20.31 4.36
C THR A 87 -18.93 -21.01 4.53
N GLY A 88 -20.00 -20.23 4.64
CA GLY A 88 -21.37 -20.72 4.76
C GLY A 88 -21.77 -21.66 3.64
N VAL A 89 -21.66 -21.17 2.40
CA VAL A 89 -21.98 -21.92 1.19
C VAL A 89 -21.10 -23.17 1.06
N ASN A 90 -19.79 -23.07 1.32
CA ASN A 90 -18.90 -24.22 1.23
C ASN A 90 -19.25 -25.31 2.26
N GLN A 91 -19.58 -24.92 3.50
CA GLN A 91 -20.00 -25.86 4.53
C GLN A 91 -21.32 -26.56 4.19
N THR A 92 -22.27 -25.84 3.59
CA THR A 92 -23.52 -26.44 3.10
C THR A 92 -23.26 -27.45 1.98
N ALA A 93 -22.41 -27.12 1.01
CA ALA A 93 -22.02 -28.04 -0.07
C ALA A 93 -21.30 -29.29 0.48
N ALA A 94 -20.46 -29.12 1.50
CA ALA A 94 -19.78 -30.21 2.17
C ALA A 94 -20.78 -31.14 2.89
N LYS A 95 -21.78 -30.58 3.58
CA LYS A 95 -22.84 -31.36 4.24
C LYS A 95 -23.71 -32.13 3.24
N MET A 96 -23.98 -31.55 2.06
CA MET A 96 -24.64 -32.28 0.98
C MET A 96 -23.78 -33.44 0.46
N SER A 97 -22.47 -33.22 0.32
CA SER A 97 -21.54 -34.27 -0.10
C SER A 97 -21.49 -35.42 0.91
N GLU A 98 -21.50 -35.11 2.21
CA GLU A 98 -21.63 -36.08 3.29
C GLU A 98 -22.93 -36.90 3.19
N ALA A 99 -24.07 -36.23 3.00
CA ALA A 99 -25.37 -36.90 2.86
C ALA A 99 -25.43 -37.82 1.62
N TYR A 100 -24.79 -37.44 0.50
CA TYR A 100 -24.69 -38.31 -0.67
C TYR A 100 -23.81 -39.53 -0.41
N CYS A 101 -22.72 -39.37 0.35
CA CYS A 101 -21.92 -40.51 0.77
C CYS A 101 -22.72 -41.46 1.66
N ASP A 102 -23.57 -40.95 2.56
CA ASP A 102 -24.44 -41.79 3.40
C ASP A 102 -25.48 -42.55 2.58
N GLU A 103 -26.14 -41.88 1.65
CA GLU A 103 -27.14 -42.47 0.75
C GLU A 103 -26.53 -43.55 -0.17
N ALA A 104 -25.29 -43.34 -0.62
CA ALA A 104 -24.55 -44.31 -1.42
C ALA A 104 -23.80 -45.37 -0.60
N HIS A 105 -23.95 -45.37 0.74
CA HIS A 105 -23.20 -46.23 1.66
C HIS A 105 -21.68 -46.20 1.42
N CYS A 106 -21.16 -45.03 1.05
CA CYS A 106 -19.76 -44.79 0.73
C CYS A 106 -19.01 -44.26 1.95
N ASP A 107 -18.03 -45.03 2.41
CA ASP A 107 -17.20 -44.68 3.58
C ASP A 107 -15.88 -43.99 3.21
N TYR A 108 -15.61 -43.73 1.92
CA TYR A 108 -14.39 -43.07 1.49
C TYR A 108 -14.66 -41.78 0.73
N VAL A 109 -13.81 -40.79 0.94
CA VAL A 109 -13.89 -39.49 0.28
C VAL A 109 -12.53 -39.05 -0.22
N GLU A 110 -12.49 -38.46 -1.41
CA GLU A 110 -11.32 -37.77 -1.93
C GLU A 110 -11.48 -36.27 -1.76
N THR A 111 -10.48 -35.64 -1.14
CA THR A 111 -10.44 -34.17 -0.98
C THR A 111 -10.01 -33.48 -2.26
N THR A 112 -10.58 -32.32 -2.55
CA THR A 112 -10.19 -31.53 -3.71
C THR A 112 -8.79 -30.94 -3.57
N ALA A 113 -8.18 -30.57 -4.69
CA ALA A 113 -6.86 -29.95 -4.72
C ALA A 113 -6.87 -28.72 -5.63
N HIS A 114 -6.15 -27.68 -5.24
CA HIS A 114 -6.04 -26.44 -6.01
C HIS A 114 -4.75 -25.68 -5.68
N SER A 115 -4.30 -24.84 -6.62
CA SER A 115 -3.19 -23.92 -6.36
C SER A 115 -3.55 -22.89 -5.28
N GLY A 116 -2.56 -22.48 -4.49
CA GLY A 116 -2.74 -21.42 -3.49
C GLY A 116 -3.59 -21.85 -2.28
N ALA A 117 -3.57 -23.14 -1.96
CA ALA A 117 -3.95 -23.61 -0.64
C ALA A 117 -3.02 -23.03 0.43
N ARG A 118 -3.54 -22.87 1.65
CA ARG A 118 -2.68 -22.52 2.78
C ARG A 118 -1.77 -23.71 3.13
N PRO A 119 -0.55 -23.50 3.64
CA PRO A 119 0.41 -24.59 3.89
C PRO A 119 -0.15 -25.74 4.73
N ASP A 120 -0.90 -25.45 5.79
CA ASP A 120 -1.53 -26.49 6.63
C ASP A 120 -2.60 -27.30 5.88
N HIS A 121 -3.22 -26.70 4.88
CA HIS A 121 -4.19 -27.32 3.97
C HIS A 121 -3.53 -27.88 2.71
N GLU A 122 -2.22 -28.02 2.65
CA GLU A 122 -1.61 -28.78 1.56
C GLU A 122 -1.50 -30.27 1.90
N LYS A 123 -1.51 -30.59 3.21
CA LYS A 123 -1.27 -31.94 3.73
C LYS A 123 -2.35 -32.93 3.33
N TRP A 124 -3.57 -32.47 3.08
CA TRP A 124 -4.71 -33.30 2.73
C TRP A 124 -4.99 -33.39 1.23
N GLN A 125 -4.41 -32.53 0.37
CA GLN A 125 -4.92 -32.32 -0.99
C GLN A 125 -4.84 -33.58 -1.85
N GLY A 126 -5.94 -33.92 -2.52
CA GLY A 126 -6.01 -35.07 -3.43
C GLY A 126 -5.81 -36.42 -2.71
N LYS A 127 -5.97 -36.46 -1.39
CA LYS A 127 -5.93 -37.70 -0.62
C LYS A 127 -7.32 -38.26 -0.42
N VAL A 128 -7.37 -39.59 -0.39
CA VAL A 128 -8.53 -40.38 -0.01
C VAL A 128 -8.48 -40.63 1.50
N PHE A 129 -9.62 -40.45 2.16
CA PHE A 129 -9.80 -40.65 3.60
C PHE A 129 -10.98 -41.59 3.85
N CYS A 130 -10.91 -42.35 4.94
CA CYS A 130 -12.02 -43.15 5.46
C CYS A 130 -12.85 -42.29 6.44
N ARG A 131 -14.16 -42.12 6.18
CA ARG A 131 -15.06 -41.28 6.99
C ARG A 131 -15.26 -41.87 8.38
N SER A 132 -15.53 -43.17 8.48
CA SER A 132 -15.72 -43.86 9.75
C SER A 132 -14.44 -44.09 10.55
N GLY A 133 -13.29 -44.06 9.88
CA GLY A 133 -11.98 -44.40 10.46
C GLY A 133 -11.78 -45.89 10.77
N LYS A 134 -12.72 -46.77 10.35
CA LYS A 134 -12.65 -48.21 10.62
C LYS A 134 -11.64 -48.94 9.73
N ASP A 135 -11.46 -48.46 8.50
CA ASP A 135 -10.53 -49.04 7.54
C ASP A 135 -9.13 -48.38 7.67
N LYS A 136 -8.12 -49.18 8.01
CA LYS A 136 -6.72 -48.73 8.15
C LYS A 136 -6.01 -48.48 6.82
N LYS A 137 -6.60 -48.86 5.68
CA LYS A 137 -6.03 -48.62 4.35
C LYS A 137 -5.92 -47.14 4.02
N TYR A 138 -6.82 -46.31 4.55
CA TYR A 138 -6.83 -44.87 4.36
C TYR A 138 -6.85 -44.15 5.71
N PRO A 139 -6.22 -42.97 5.81
CA PRO A 139 -6.28 -42.17 7.04
C PRO A 139 -7.73 -41.79 7.38
N PRO A 140 -8.07 -41.66 8.67
CA PRO A 140 -9.39 -41.22 9.10
C PRO A 140 -9.66 -39.78 8.67
N PHE A 141 -10.88 -39.50 8.24
CA PHE A 141 -11.28 -38.19 7.75
C PHE A 141 -11.20 -37.10 8.84
N SER A 142 -11.26 -37.48 10.11
CA SER A 142 -11.07 -36.57 11.26
C SER A 142 -9.70 -35.90 11.29
N GLU A 143 -8.65 -36.48 10.68
CA GLU A 143 -7.32 -35.84 10.56
C GLU A 143 -7.35 -34.53 9.79
N THR A 144 -8.37 -34.34 8.93
CA THR A 144 -8.59 -33.08 8.23
C THR A 144 -9.11 -31.97 9.15
N GLY A 145 -9.55 -32.32 10.37
CA GLY A 145 -10.24 -31.41 11.27
C GLY A 145 -11.59 -30.94 10.71
N TYR A 146 -12.20 -31.67 9.77
CA TYR A 146 -13.54 -31.36 9.26
C TYR A 146 -14.52 -31.15 10.44
N GLY A 147 -15.36 -30.13 10.33
CA GLY A 147 -16.26 -29.69 11.42
C GLY A 147 -15.65 -28.66 12.37
N THR A 148 -14.33 -28.42 12.32
CA THR A 148 -13.69 -27.34 13.07
C THR A 148 -13.51 -26.07 12.23
N GLY A 149 -13.33 -24.92 12.88
CA GLY A 149 -13.06 -23.65 12.19
C GLY A 149 -11.78 -23.66 11.35
N ALA A 150 -10.73 -24.34 11.81
CA ALA A 150 -9.47 -24.41 11.08
C ALA A 150 -9.44 -25.53 10.03
N GLY A 151 -10.21 -26.60 10.16
CA GLY A 151 -10.12 -27.79 9.30
C GLY A 151 -10.83 -27.68 7.95
N LEU A 152 -11.22 -28.84 7.41
CA LEU A 152 -11.80 -28.96 6.07
C LEU A 152 -13.12 -28.24 5.99
N CYS A 153 -13.31 -27.51 4.89
CA CYS A 153 -14.47 -26.62 4.72
C CYS A 153 -14.62 -25.58 5.86
N GLY A 154 -13.56 -25.33 6.63
CA GLY A 154 -13.50 -24.32 7.68
C GLY A 154 -13.36 -22.89 7.15
N TRP A 155 -12.96 -21.96 8.02
CA TRP A 155 -12.92 -20.53 7.73
C TRP A 155 -12.15 -20.19 6.44
N ASN A 156 -12.88 -19.64 5.47
CA ASN A 156 -12.32 -19.22 4.17
C ASN A 156 -11.55 -20.33 3.42
N CYS A 157 -11.84 -21.60 3.72
CA CYS A 157 -11.29 -22.75 3.02
C CYS A 157 -12.00 -22.93 1.68
N ARG A 158 -11.24 -23.16 0.60
CA ARG A 158 -11.77 -23.43 -0.75
C ARG A 158 -11.80 -24.93 -1.09
N HIS A 159 -11.28 -25.77 -0.20
CA HIS A 159 -11.33 -27.22 -0.38
C HIS A 159 -12.75 -27.73 -0.09
N SER A 160 -13.07 -28.82 -0.76
CA SER A 160 -14.23 -29.67 -0.53
C SER A 160 -13.79 -31.13 -0.64
N PHE A 161 -14.73 -32.06 -0.70
CA PHE A 161 -14.49 -33.47 -0.90
C PHE A 161 -15.67 -34.10 -1.65
N HIS A 162 -15.45 -35.28 -2.22
CA HIS A 162 -16.46 -36.06 -2.93
C HIS A 162 -16.28 -37.55 -2.64
N ALA A 163 -17.34 -38.33 -2.88
CA ALA A 163 -17.33 -39.77 -2.66
C ALA A 163 -16.25 -40.46 -3.50
N PHE A 164 -15.59 -41.46 -2.92
CA PHE A 164 -14.57 -42.27 -3.59
C PHE A 164 -14.90 -43.75 -3.38
N PHE A 165 -14.98 -44.53 -4.45
CA PHE A 165 -15.30 -45.96 -4.39
C PHE A 165 -14.06 -46.79 -4.75
N PRO A 166 -13.37 -47.42 -3.77
CA PRO A 166 -12.20 -48.23 -4.06
C PRO A 166 -12.48 -49.31 -5.11
N GLY A 167 -11.64 -49.40 -6.15
CA GLY A 167 -11.80 -50.35 -7.25
C GLY A 167 -12.70 -49.86 -8.40
N ILE A 168 -13.43 -48.75 -8.22
CA ILE A 168 -14.26 -48.12 -9.26
C ILE A 168 -13.73 -46.72 -9.58
N SER A 169 -13.50 -45.90 -8.55
CA SER A 169 -12.99 -44.53 -8.68
C SER A 169 -11.48 -44.53 -8.92
N ALA A 170 -11.06 -43.74 -9.91
CA ALA A 170 -9.67 -43.33 -10.06
C ALA A 170 -9.43 -42.01 -9.31
N PRO A 171 -8.26 -41.79 -8.67
CA PRO A 171 -7.94 -40.51 -8.03
C PRO A 171 -8.04 -39.34 -9.01
N ALA A 172 -8.75 -38.29 -8.61
CA ALA A 172 -8.95 -37.10 -9.43
C ALA A 172 -7.66 -36.29 -9.65
N TYR A 173 -6.66 -36.46 -8.77
CA TYR A 173 -5.42 -35.68 -8.81
C TYR A 173 -4.18 -36.57 -8.86
N THR A 174 -3.35 -36.35 -9.89
CA THR A 174 -2.06 -37.04 -10.00
C THR A 174 -1.00 -36.41 -9.09
N LYS A 175 0.03 -37.18 -8.72
CA LYS A 175 1.18 -36.66 -7.97
C LYS A 175 1.86 -35.48 -8.69
N ALA A 176 1.91 -35.53 -10.04
CA ALA A 176 2.45 -34.45 -10.85
C ALA A 176 1.64 -33.15 -10.68
N MET A 177 0.31 -33.23 -10.71
CA MET A 177 -0.56 -32.06 -10.48
C MET A 177 -0.39 -31.49 -9.07
N LEU A 178 -0.32 -32.35 -8.04
CA LEU A 178 -0.15 -31.91 -6.66
C LEU A 178 1.21 -31.22 -6.44
N ASN A 179 2.27 -31.74 -7.04
CA ASN A 179 3.60 -31.11 -7.01
C ASN A 179 3.61 -29.78 -7.76
N ASP A 180 2.90 -29.73 -8.90
CA ASP A 180 2.74 -28.51 -9.70
C ASP A 180 1.99 -27.41 -8.94
N TYR A 181 0.97 -27.74 -8.14
CA TYR A 181 0.27 -26.76 -7.29
C TYR A 181 1.14 -26.16 -6.17
N LYS A 182 2.13 -26.93 -5.69
CA LYS A 182 3.11 -26.49 -4.68
C LYS A 182 4.29 -25.72 -5.27
N ALA A 183 4.49 -25.81 -6.58
CA ALA A 183 5.65 -25.22 -7.22
C ALA A 183 5.67 -23.69 -7.09
N LYS A 184 6.87 -23.14 -6.90
CA LYS A 184 7.11 -21.69 -6.89
C LYS A 184 7.20 -21.16 -8.32
N LYS A 185 6.04 -20.92 -8.93
CA LYS A 185 5.91 -20.52 -10.35
C LYS A 185 5.98 -19.03 -10.59
N TYR A 186 5.75 -18.23 -9.56
CA TYR A 186 5.61 -16.80 -9.69
C TYR A 186 6.92 -16.12 -9.34
N GLU A 187 7.31 -15.11 -10.11
CA GLU A 187 8.52 -14.36 -9.85
C GLU A 187 8.17 -12.91 -9.51
N TYR A 188 8.80 -12.39 -8.47
CA TYR A 188 8.67 -11.00 -8.07
C TYR A 188 9.99 -10.51 -7.49
N ASN A 189 10.54 -9.43 -8.05
CA ASN A 189 11.85 -8.88 -7.66
C ASN A 189 12.96 -9.96 -7.54
N GLY A 190 13.04 -10.87 -8.52
CA GLY A 190 14.04 -11.96 -8.56
C GLY A 190 13.82 -13.11 -7.57
N LYS A 191 12.72 -13.10 -6.80
CA LYS A 191 12.36 -14.18 -5.88
C LYS A 191 11.21 -15.01 -6.45
N LYS A 192 11.36 -16.35 -6.40
CA LYS A 192 10.29 -17.28 -6.73
C LYS A 192 9.33 -17.45 -5.55
N LEU A 193 8.04 -17.38 -5.84
CA LEU A 193 6.93 -17.41 -4.89
C LEU A 193 5.91 -18.48 -5.30
N THR A 194 5.26 -19.05 -4.30
CA THR A 194 4.08 -19.91 -4.47
C THR A 194 2.84 -19.09 -4.82
N ASP A 195 1.80 -19.75 -5.33
CA ASP A 195 0.49 -19.12 -5.59
C ASP A 195 -0.12 -18.51 -4.31
N TYR A 196 0.09 -19.18 -3.17
CA TYR A 196 -0.39 -18.72 -1.86
C TYR A 196 0.30 -17.42 -1.44
N GLU A 197 1.64 -17.38 -1.46
CA GLU A 197 2.43 -16.20 -1.11
C GLU A 197 2.06 -15.01 -1.99
N CYS A 198 1.99 -15.21 -3.31
CA CYS A 198 1.56 -14.16 -4.23
C CYS A 198 0.14 -13.68 -3.95
N SER A 199 -0.80 -14.59 -3.66
CA SER A 199 -2.15 -14.17 -3.29
C SER A 199 -2.18 -13.40 -1.97
N GLN A 200 -1.32 -13.69 -0.99
CA GLN A 200 -1.25 -12.92 0.25
C GLN A 200 -0.71 -11.51 0.01
N MET A 201 0.34 -11.39 -0.81
CA MET A 201 0.91 -10.09 -1.20
C MET A 201 -0.12 -9.24 -1.95
N GLN A 202 -0.78 -9.82 -2.97
CA GLN A 202 -1.85 -9.14 -3.72
C GLN A 202 -2.95 -8.61 -2.80
N ARG A 203 -3.42 -9.44 -1.86
CA ARG A 203 -4.43 -9.05 -0.86
C ARG A 203 -3.93 -7.95 0.09
N GLY A 204 -2.62 -7.88 0.34
CA GLY A 204 -1.98 -6.78 1.07
C GLY A 204 -2.15 -5.45 0.36
N TYR A 205 -1.81 -5.39 -0.93
CA TYR A 205 -2.02 -4.19 -1.76
C TYR A 205 -3.50 -3.82 -1.87
N GLU A 206 -4.38 -4.79 -2.13
CA GLU A 206 -5.83 -4.58 -2.24
C GLU A 206 -6.43 -3.99 -0.94
N ARG A 207 -5.92 -4.40 0.23
CA ARG A 207 -6.33 -3.84 1.53
C ARG A 207 -5.90 -2.38 1.69
N LYS A 208 -4.65 -2.05 1.34
CA LYS A 208 -4.15 -0.66 1.40
C LYS A 208 -4.98 0.27 0.51
N ILE A 209 -5.28 -0.15 -0.71
CA ILE A 209 -6.11 0.61 -1.66
C ILE A 209 -7.53 0.83 -1.10
N ARG A 210 -8.16 -0.19 -0.51
CA ARG A 210 -9.48 -0.03 0.12
C ARG A 210 -9.45 0.94 1.29
N GLU A 211 -8.40 0.91 2.11
CA GLU A 211 -8.24 1.84 3.23
C GLU A 211 -8.16 3.29 2.74
N THR A 212 -7.28 3.57 1.78
CA THR A 212 -7.14 4.92 1.21
C THR A 212 -8.42 5.38 0.51
N LYS A 213 -9.13 4.50 -0.22
CA LYS A 213 -10.44 4.83 -0.81
C LYS A 213 -11.49 5.21 0.23
N ARG A 214 -11.53 4.54 1.40
CA ARG A 214 -12.45 4.90 2.50
C ARG A 214 -12.14 6.28 3.06
N GLN A 215 -10.86 6.60 3.26
CA GLN A 215 -10.44 7.91 3.74
C GLN A 215 -10.83 9.02 2.76
N LEU A 216 -10.60 8.83 1.45
CA LEU A 216 -11.04 9.76 0.41
C LEU A 216 -12.55 10.00 0.42
N THR A 217 -13.34 8.93 0.54
CA THR A 217 -14.81 9.05 0.65
C THR A 217 -15.21 9.83 1.91
N ALA A 218 -14.55 9.58 3.05
CA ALA A 218 -14.83 10.27 4.30
C ALA A 218 -14.46 11.76 4.25
N CYS A 219 -13.28 12.11 3.73
CA CYS A 219 -12.87 13.50 3.53
C CYS A 219 -13.85 14.24 2.61
N ASN A 220 -14.20 13.66 1.45
CA ASN A 220 -15.15 14.29 0.53
C ASN A 220 -16.56 14.41 1.13
N ALA A 221 -16.99 13.47 1.98
CA ALA A 221 -18.25 13.61 2.70
C ALA A 221 -18.17 14.75 3.72
N ALA A 222 -17.15 14.78 4.57
CA ALA A 222 -16.96 15.80 5.59
C ALA A 222 -16.86 17.22 5.00
N MET A 223 -16.15 17.39 3.88
CA MET A 223 -16.04 18.67 3.16
C MET A 223 -17.38 19.19 2.63
N ARG A 224 -18.37 18.31 2.42
CA ARG A 224 -19.72 18.70 1.96
C ARG A 224 -20.64 19.09 3.09
N GLU A 225 -20.40 18.58 4.30
CA GLU A 225 -21.25 18.83 5.48
C GLU A 225 -20.73 19.97 6.35
N THR A 226 -19.45 20.34 6.26
CA THR A 226 -18.87 21.41 7.08
C THR A 226 -18.95 22.76 6.38
N ASP A 227 -19.44 23.76 7.13
CA ASP A 227 -19.40 25.18 6.74
C ASP A 227 -18.13 25.91 7.26
N ASP A 228 -17.30 25.24 8.07
CA ASP A 228 -16.02 25.80 8.55
C ASP A 228 -14.97 25.71 7.44
N GLU A 229 -14.63 26.85 6.84
CA GLU A 229 -13.66 26.96 5.75
C GLU A 229 -12.24 26.51 6.15
N ALA A 230 -11.83 26.69 7.41
CA ALA A 230 -10.53 26.23 7.88
C ALA A 230 -10.48 24.70 7.99
N LEU A 231 -11.57 24.08 8.48
CA LEU A 231 -11.70 22.63 8.51
C LEU A 231 -11.78 22.05 7.09
N LYS A 232 -12.55 22.68 6.21
CA LYS A 232 -12.71 22.30 4.81
C LYS A 232 -11.39 22.34 4.04
N SER A 233 -10.56 23.37 4.28
CA SER A 233 -9.22 23.47 3.71
C SER A 233 -8.31 22.33 4.17
N LYS A 234 -8.29 22.02 5.48
CA LYS A 234 -7.50 20.89 6.02
C LYS A 234 -7.97 19.54 5.48
N LEU A 235 -9.27 19.33 5.35
CA LEU A 235 -9.85 18.11 4.77
C LEU A 235 -9.53 17.98 3.27
N LYS A 236 -9.47 19.09 2.56
CA LYS A 236 -9.07 19.14 1.15
C LYS A 236 -7.60 18.76 0.98
N MET A 237 -6.69 19.34 1.77
CA MET A 237 -5.27 18.96 1.75
C MET A 237 -5.06 17.47 2.01
N GLU A 238 -5.79 16.90 2.97
CA GLU A 238 -5.74 15.45 3.22
C GLU A 238 -6.32 14.63 2.06
N PHE A 239 -7.44 15.07 1.47
CA PHE A 239 -8.02 14.41 0.29
C PHE A 239 -7.03 14.39 -0.88
N ASP A 240 -6.31 15.48 -1.05
CA ASP A 240 -5.29 15.69 -2.06
C ASP A 240 -4.09 14.73 -1.85
N ASP A 241 -3.54 14.66 -0.64
CA ASP A 241 -2.48 13.69 -0.26
C ASP A 241 -2.91 12.24 -0.49
N GLN A 242 -4.08 11.86 0.03
CA GLN A 242 -4.59 10.49 -0.12
C GLN A 242 -4.87 10.14 -1.59
N SER A 243 -5.16 11.12 -2.44
CA SER A 243 -5.35 10.91 -3.88
C SER A 243 -4.04 10.53 -4.59
N VAL A 244 -2.94 11.20 -4.24
CA VAL A 244 -1.60 10.87 -4.73
C VAL A 244 -1.19 9.48 -4.26
N ARG A 245 -1.38 9.21 -2.97
CA ARG A 245 -1.08 7.92 -2.37
C ARG A 245 -1.86 6.78 -3.03
N LEU A 246 -3.15 6.98 -3.31
CA LEU A 246 -3.98 6.00 -4.02
C LEU A 246 -3.39 5.65 -5.38
N LYS A 247 -2.92 6.65 -6.15
CA LYS A 247 -2.31 6.42 -7.46
C LYS A 247 -1.01 5.64 -7.38
N SER A 248 -0.17 5.92 -6.39
CA SER A 248 1.05 5.13 -6.14
C SER A 248 0.70 3.67 -5.82
N GLN A 249 -0.25 3.44 -4.91
CA GLN A 249 -0.67 2.08 -4.53
C GLN A 249 -1.31 1.31 -5.70
N GLU A 250 -2.12 1.97 -6.53
CA GLU A 250 -2.70 1.37 -7.74
C GLU A 250 -1.61 0.97 -8.74
N LYS A 251 -0.56 1.79 -8.89
CA LYS A 251 0.61 1.49 -9.73
C LYS A 251 1.38 0.29 -9.18
N GLU A 252 1.69 0.28 -7.88
CA GLU A 252 2.37 -0.84 -7.22
C GLU A 252 1.62 -2.17 -7.40
N LEU A 253 0.29 -2.18 -7.22
CA LEU A 253 -0.53 -3.37 -7.44
C LEU A 253 -0.45 -3.83 -8.90
N ARG A 254 -0.53 -2.90 -9.87
CA ARG A 254 -0.44 -3.23 -11.30
C ARG A 254 0.93 -3.81 -11.64
N ASP A 255 2.01 -3.22 -11.14
CA ASP A 255 3.38 -3.68 -11.37
C ASP A 255 3.60 -5.07 -10.75
N PHE A 256 3.12 -5.28 -9.52
CA PHE A 256 3.13 -6.59 -8.87
C PHE A 256 2.36 -7.64 -9.69
N CYS A 257 1.14 -7.33 -10.11
CA CYS A 257 0.32 -8.23 -10.93
C CYS A 257 0.96 -8.53 -12.30
N LYS A 258 1.60 -7.53 -12.92
CA LYS A 258 2.32 -7.68 -14.19
C LYS A 258 3.51 -8.63 -14.05
N GLN A 259 4.37 -8.42 -13.04
CA GLN A 259 5.53 -9.30 -12.79
C GLN A 259 5.10 -10.73 -12.47
N THR A 260 4.08 -10.87 -11.62
CA THR A 260 3.57 -12.20 -11.21
C THR A 260 2.57 -12.81 -12.21
N LYS A 261 2.29 -12.18 -13.35
CA LYS A 261 1.29 -12.63 -14.34
C LYS A 261 -0.10 -12.88 -13.74
N ARG A 262 -0.45 -12.19 -12.65
CA ARG A 262 -1.74 -12.29 -11.97
C ARG A 262 -2.71 -11.23 -12.50
N ARG A 263 -4.00 -11.49 -12.37
CA ARG A 263 -5.04 -10.53 -12.72
C ARG A 263 -5.34 -9.59 -11.56
N VAL A 264 -5.50 -8.31 -11.88
CA VAL A 264 -6.07 -7.31 -10.96
C VAL A 264 -7.58 -7.55 -10.84
N ASP A 265 -8.07 -7.72 -9.61
CA ASP A 265 -9.49 -7.92 -9.30
C ASP A 265 -10.07 -6.62 -8.72
N SER A 266 -10.78 -5.85 -9.56
CA SER A 266 -11.36 -4.56 -9.16
C SER A 266 -12.40 -4.70 -8.06
N SER A 267 -13.13 -5.81 -8.00
CA SER A 267 -14.16 -6.07 -6.99
C SER A 267 -13.59 -6.10 -5.57
N ARG A 268 -12.30 -6.46 -5.41
CA ARG A 268 -11.60 -6.52 -4.12
C ARG A 268 -11.10 -5.18 -3.62
N THR A 269 -11.11 -4.16 -4.48
CA THR A 269 -10.72 -2.79 -4.14
C THR A 269 -11.91 -1.84 -4.05
N GLN A 270 -13.12 -2.34 -4.30
CA GLN A 270 -14.33 -1.54 -4.28
C GLN A 270 -14.77 -1.24 -2.84
N VAL A 271 -15.18 0.01 -2.61
CA VAL A 271 -15.67 0.48 -1.32
C VAL A 271 -17.09 0.98 -1.54
N TYR A 272 -18.05 0.23 -0.99
CA TYR A 272 -19.45 0.63 -0.91
C TYR A 272 -19.70 1.21 0.48
N ALA A 273 -20.28 2.40 0.57
CA ALA A 273 -20.77 2.96 1.83
C ALA A 273 -22.29 3.24 1.73
N VAL A 274 -22.87 3.55 2.90
CA VAL A 274 -24.32 3.61 3.14
C VAL A 274 -24.97 4.74 2.32
N LYS A 275 -26.26 4.59 2.04
CA LYS A 275 -27.07 5.61 1.39
C LYS A 275 -27.16 6.86 2.28
N ASP A 276 -27.09 8.05 1.68
CA ASP A 276 -27.43 9.29 2.37
C ASP A 276 -28.95 9.38 2.63
N ASP A 277 -29.37 10.41 3.37
CA ASP A 277 -30.77 10.68 3.71
C ASP A 277 -31.66 10.93 2.47
N GLN A 278 -31.04 11.09 1.30
CA GLN A 278 -31.69 11.24 -0.01
C GLN A 278 -31.64 9.93 -0.83
N GLY A 279 -31.22 8.82 -0.22
CA GLY A 279 -31.18 7.48 -0.82
C GLY A 279 -30.00 7.23 -1.77
N ARG A 280 -29.05 8.17 -1.93
CA ARG A 280 -27.90 8.04 -2.82
C ARG A 280 -26.75 7.33 -2.10
N ILE A 281 -26.14 6.37 -2.76
CA ILE A 281 -24.96 5.66 -2.22
C ILE A 281 -23.82 6.66 -2.04
N ARG A 282 -23.37 6.93 -0.80
CA ARG A 282 -22.08 7.60 -0.59
C ARG A 282 -21.00 6.53 -0.59
N GLY A 283 -20.01 6.64 -1.48
CA GLY A 283 -18.97 5.62 -1.64
C GLY A 283 -17.80 6.14 -2.46
N PHE A 284 -16.83 5.28 -2.75
CA PHE A 284 -15.81 5.59 -3.76
C PHE A 284 -16.43 5.36 -5.15
N ASP A 285 -17.28 6.30 -5.56
CA ASP A 285 -18.04 6.27 -6.81
C ASP A 285 -17.29 6.96 -7.96
N ARG A 286 -17.93 7.07 -9.13
CA ARG A 286 -17.32 7.77 -10.29
C ARG A 286 -16.98 9.23 -9.97
N SER A 287 -17.79 9.91 -9.16
CA SER A 287 -17.58 11.31 -8.80
C SER A 287 -16.36 11.49 -7.91
N VAL A 288 -16.30 10.77 -6.78
CA VAL A 288 -15.14 10.80 -5.88
C VAL A 288 -13.88 10.30 -6.59
N SER A 289 -14.01 9.28 -7.44
CA SER A 289 -12.90 8.80 -8.26
C SER A 289 -12.39 9.88 -9.22
N GLN A 290 -13.27 10.59 -9.93
CA GLN A 290 -12.87 11.68 -10.82
C GLN A 290 -12.22 12.81 -10.05
N LYS A 291 -12.79 13.22 -8.90
CA LYS A 291 -12.19 14.22 -8.02
C LYS A 291 -10.80 13.81 -7.55
N SER A 292 -10.58 12.55 -7.17
CA SER A 292 -9.25 12.07 -6.76
C SER A 292 -8.24 12.08 -7.92
N VAL A 293 -8.68 11.78 -9.15
CA VAL A 293 -7.81 11.87 -10.33
C VAL A 293 -7.46 13.32 -10.63
N TRP A 294 -8.45 14.22 -10.57
CA TRP A 294 -8.25 15.64 -10.75
C TRP A 294 -7.36 16.24 -9.65
N ALA A 295 -7.58 15.90 -8.38
CA ALA A 295 -6.73 16.31 -7.27
C ALA A 295 -5.27 15.87 -7.49
N ASN A 296 -5.04 14.61 -7.86
CA ASN A 296 -3.70 14.13 -8.16
C ASN A 296 -3.06 14.84 -9.37
N ARG A 297 -3.84 15.14 -10.43
CA ARG A 297 -3.35 15.91 -11.58
C ARG A 297 -3.06 17.35 -11.20
N LYS A 298 -3.98 17.98 -10.48
CA LYS A 298 -3.92 19.36 -10.03
C LYS A 298 -2.79 19.55 -9.04
N LEU A 299 -2.53 18.63 -8.10
CA LEU A 299 -1.32 18.66 -7.29
C LEU A 299 -0.08 18.50 -8.14
N GLY A 300 -0.08 17.62 -9.14
CA GLY A 300 1.01 17.56 -10.11
C GLY A 300 1.22 18.90 -10.84
N GLU A 301 0.13 19.56 -11.26
CA GLU A 301 0.10 20.82 -11.99
C GLU A 301 0.30 22.07 -11.11
N GLU A 302 -0.11 22.06 -9.84
CA GLU A 302 0.03 23.10 -8.81
C GLU A 302 1.38 22.99 -8.12
N THR A 303 1.91 21.78 -7.88
CA THR A 303 3.34 21.63 -7.62
C THR A 303 4.17 22.03 -8.84
N LEU A 304 3.62 22.05 -10.06
CA LEU A 304 4.27 22.68 -11.21
C LEU A 304 4.04 24.21 -11.27
N HIS A 305 2.86 24.73 -10.90
CA HIS A 305 2.47 26.16 -11.01
C HIS A 305 2.85 27.02 -9.79
N GLU A 306 2.69 26.52 -8.56
CA GLU A 306 3.17 27.15 -7.32
C GLU A 306 4.71 27.21 -7.31
N PHE A 307 5.38 26.26 -7.99
CA PHE A 307 6.81 26.34 -8.32
C PHE A 307 7.14 27.42 -9.36
N VAL A 308 6.18 27.82 -10.21
CA VAL A 308 6.36 28.93 -11.18
C VAL A 308 6.06 30.29 -10.54
N GLU A 309 5.10 30.40 -9.61
CA GLU A 309 4.75 31.65 -8.91
C GLU A 309 5.67 31.97 -7.71
N LYS A 310 6.11 30.99 -6.90
CA LYS A 310 7.08 31.27 -5.81
C LYS A 310 8.46 31.73 -6.29
N THR A 311 8.76 31.59 -7.59
CA THR A 311 9.97 32.12 -8.22
C THR A 311 9.93 33.62 -8.52
N SER A 312 8.78 34.30 -8.35
CA SER A 312 8.71 35.76 -8.52
C SER A 312 8.81 36.56 -7.21
N ASP A 313 8.49 35.99 -6.04
CA ASP A 313 8.25 36.79 -4.83
C ASP A 313 8.75 36.20 -3.49
N SER A 314 9.76 35.32 -3.51
CA SER A 314 10.46 34.98 -2.26
C SER A 314 11.96 34.93 -2.46
N ASP A 315 12.67 35.55 -1.51
CA ASP A 315 14.13 35.66 -1.39
C ASP A 315 14.82 34.29 -1.30
N ILE A 316 14.83 33.56 -2.40
CA ILE A 316 15.64 32.37 -2.58
C ILE A 316 17.05 32.86 -2.95
N ILE A 317 18.03 32.53 -2.10
CA ILE A 317 19.45 32.71 -2.39
C ILE A 317 19.71 32.09 -3.76
N LYS A 318 19.95 32.98 -4.73
CA LYS A 318 20.27 32.62 -6.11
C LYS A 318 21.45 31.67 -6.09
N LEU A 319 21.26 30.45 -6.58
CA LEU A 319 22.31 29.64 -7.19
C LEU A 319 22.84 30.46 -8.38
N THR A 320 23.74 31.40 -8.12
CA THR A 320 24.49 32.07 -9.17
C THR A 320 25.54 31.07 -9.65
N ARG A 321 25.10 30.17 -10.53
CA ARG A 321 25.97 29.71 -11.59
C ARG A 321 26.25 30.97 -12.42
N LYS A 322 27.34 31.68 -12.13
CA LYS A 322 27.84 32.69 -13.06
C LYS A 322 28.01 32.00 -14.40
N LEU A 323 27.16 32.40 -15.33
CA LEU A 323 26.94 31.95 -16.70
C LEU A 323 28.16 32.03 -17.64
N ASN A 324 29.38 31.95 -17.12
CA ASN A 324 30.60 32.17 -17.89
C ASN A 324 31.53 30.95 -17.98
N ASP A 325 31.15 29.78 -17.45
CA ASP A 325 31.92 28.56 -17.67
C ASP A 325 31.14 27.65 -18.63
N THR A 326 31.61 27.59 -19.87
CA THR A 326 31.04 26.71 -20.89
C THR A 326 31.08 25.28 -20.34
N ARG A 327 29.98 24.50 -20.46
CA ARG A 327 29.96 23.06 -20.08
C ARG A 327 30.92 22.21 -20.93
N GLU A 328 31.75 22.84 -21.76
CA GLU A 328 32.86 22.26 -22.49
C GLU A 328 33.79 21.51 -21.51
N ASN A 329 34.05 20.24 -21.84
CA ASN A 329 34.93 19.33 -21.10
C ASN A 329 34.42 18.84 -19.73
N PHE A 330 33.14 19.01 -19.39
CA PHE A 330 32.52 18.26 -18.28
C PHE A 330 32.17 16.83 -18.70
N LYS A 331 32.28 15.88 -17.77
CA LYS A 331 32.02 14.46 -18.04
C LYS A 331 30.64 14.07 -17.50
N PHE A 332 29.67 13.96 -18.40
CA PHE A 332 28.33 13.51 -18.03
C PHE A 332 28.29 12.02 -17.70
N ILE A 333 27.44 11.65 -16.75
CA ILE A 333 27.32 10.27 -16.27
C ILE A 333 26.27 9.48 -17.06
N SER A 334 26.52 8.17 -17.20
CA SER A 334 25.55 7.24 -17.80
C SER A 334 24.32 7.05 -16.91
N ASP A 335 23.21 6.61 -17.50
CA ASP A 335 21.97 6.28 -16.77
C ASP A 335 22.21 5.23 -15.68
N GLU A 336 23.04 4.23 -15.93
CA GLU A 336 23.43 3.22 -14.93
C GLU A 336 24.15 3.84 -13.72
N THR A 337 25.05 4.80 -13.98
CA THR A 337 25.79 5.50 -12.93
C THR A 337 24.84 6.40 -12.13
N PHE A 338 23.94 7.11 -12.82
CA PHE A 338 22.92 7.95 -12.20
C PHE A 338 21.97 7.14 -11.31
N ASP A 339 21.43 6.02 -11.81
CA ASP A 339 20.55 5.14 -11.05
C ASP A 339 21.28 4.57 -9.83
N ARG A 340 22.53 4.15 -9.97
CA ARG A 340 23.32 3.64 -8.85
C ARG A 340 23.50 4.67 -7.73
N LEU A 341 23.78 5.92 -8.08
CA LEU A 341 23.99 7.00 -7.11
C LEU A 341 22.69 7.40 -6.41
N THR A 342 21.55 7.24 -7.09
CA THR A 342 20.25 7.72 -6.61
C THR A 342 19.38 6.65 -5.92
N ILE A 343 19.75 5.37 -6.00
CA ILE A 343 18.99 4.25 -5.42
C ILE A 343 18.71 4.43 -3.92
N GLN A 344 19.67 4.93 -3.14
CA GLN A 344 19.49 5.09 -1.69
C GLN A 344 18.46 6.18 -1.37
N ALA A 345 18.49 7.30 -2.09
CA ALA A 345 17.49 8.35 -1.95
C ALA A 345 16.09 7.86 -2.35
N ARG A 346 15.97 7.11 -3.46
CA ARG A 346 14.69 6.48 -3.87
C ARG A 346 14.12 5.55 -2.80
N LYS A 347 14.97 4.78 -2.12
CA LYS A 347 14.56 3.90 -0.99
C LYS A 347 14.07 4.69 0.23
N LYS A 348 14.62 5.88 0.45
CA LYS A 348 14.23 6.80 1.53
C LYS A 348 13.02 7.67 1.18
N GLY A 349 12.46 7.54 -0.04
CA GLY A 349 11.23 8.22 -0.46
C GLY A 349 11.42 9.36 -1.45
N ALA A 350 12.66 9.63 -1.90
CA ALA A 350 12.91 10.71 -2.84
C ALA A 350 12.28 10.46 -4.22
N VAL A 351 11.63 11.48 -4.77
CA VAL A 351 11.14 11.53 -6.15
C VAL A 351 12.24 12.14 -7.01
N ILE A 352 12.71 11.41 -8.02
CA ILE A 352 13.86 11.84 -8.82
C ILE A 352 13.44 12.00 -10.28
N LEU A 353 13.57 13.21 -10.81
CA LEU A 353 13.20 13.58 -12.17
C LEU A 353 14.45 13.95 -12.96
N ARG A 354 14.64 13.36 -14.14
CA ARG A 354 15.81 13.62 -14.99
C ARG A 354 15.41 13.82 -16.45
N GLY A 355 15.88 14.91 -17.05
CA GLY A 355 15.86 15.12 -18.50
C GLY A 355 14.48 15.15 -19.17
N THR A 356 13.41 15.42 -18.41
CA THR A 356 12.09 15.71 -19.00
C THR A 356 12.08 17.13 -19.54
N LYS A 357 11.22 17.40 -20.55
CA LYS A 357 11.15 18.75 -21.17
C LYS A 357 10.85 19.83 -20.13
N GLU A 358 10.04 19.49 -19.13
CA GLU A 358 9.63 20.37 -18.04
C GLU A 358 10.79 20.63 -17.06
N VAL A 359 11.61 19.61 -16.75
CA VAL A 359 12.79 19.74 -15.87
C VAL A 359 13.89 20.55 -16.55
N GLU A 360 14.16 20.32 -17.84
CA GLU A 360 15.16 21.10 -18.58
C GLU A 360 14.78 22.58 -18.65
N ALA A 361 13.52 22.88 -19.02
CA ALA A 361 13.02 24.26 -19.07
C ALA A 361 13.05 24.96 -17.70
N HIS A 362 12.81 24.21 -16.62
CA HIS A 362 12.87 24.72 -15.25
C HIS A 362 14.31 25.01 -14.80
N LEU A 363 15.24 24.10 -15.07
CA LEU A 363 16.66 24.29 -14.77
C LEU A 363 17.29 25.38 -15.66
N ASP A 364 16.79 25.61 -16.87
CA ASP A 364 17.17 26.75 -17.72
C ASP A 364 16.72 28.08 -17.10
N LYS A 365 15.48 28.17 -16.62
CA LYS A 365 14.94 29.37 -15.97
C LYS A 365 15.69 29.72 -14.66
N MET A 366 16.21 28.70 -13.97
CA MET A 366 16.97 28.86 -12.72
C MET A 366 18.48 29.00 -12.91
N GLU A 367 18.98 28.93 -14.15
CA GLU A 367 20.42 28.87 -14.46
C GLU A 367 21.16 27.73 -13.70
N ALA A 368 20.44 26.68 -13.32
CA ALA A 368 20.92 25.61 -12.43
C ALA A 368 21.23 24.30 -13.20
N ALA A 369 22.07 23.46 -12.60
CA ALA A 369 22.37 22.12 -13.12
C ALA A 369 21.44 21.04 -12.58
N ALA A 370 21.08 21.22 -11.32
CA ALA A 370 20.23 20.37 -10.53
C ALA A 370 19.56 21.24 -9.48
N ALA A 371 18.49 20.71 -8.89
CA ALA A 371 17.81 21.37 -7.79
C ALA A 371 17.19 20.33 -6.86
N ASN A 372 17.15 20.64 -5.57
CA ASN A 372 16.48 19.87 -4.55
C ASN A 372 15.41 20.71 -3.87
N ILE A 373 14.18 20.21 -3.86
CA ILE A 373 13.06 20.82 -3.16
C ILE A 373 12.36 19.73 -2.34
N ASN A 374 12.63 19.75 -1.04
CA ASN A 374 12.15 18.75 -0.07
C ASN A 374 12.54 17.31 -0.45
N ASP A 375 11.58 16.52 -0.91
CA ASP A 375 11.76 15.12 -1.31
C ASP A 375 11.95 14.96 -2.82
N VAL A 376 11.97 16.05 -3.60
CA VAL A 376 12.07 16.03 -5.06
C VAL A 376 13.44 16.50 -5.52
N LEU A 377 14.14 15.65 -6.28
CA LEU A 377 15.47 15.88 -6.82
C LEU A 377 15.38 15.97 -8.35
N MET A 378 15.76 17.10 -8.91
CA MET A 378 15.64 17.41 -10.34
C MET A 378 17.02 17.51 -10.99
N PHE A 379 17.21 16.83 -12.11
CA PHE A 379 18.49 16.78 -12.82
C PHE A 379 18.31 17.02 -14.31
N ARG A 380 19.28 17.71 -14.92
CA ARG A 380 19.41 17.71 -16.38
C ARG A 380 19.73 16.30 -16.88
N LYS A 381 19.41 16.05 -18.15
CA LYS A 381 19.81 14.85 -18.87
C LYS A 381 21.33 14.70 -18.84
N ASP A 382 22.02 15.80 -19.10
CA ASP A 382 23.48 15.89 -19.06
C ASP A 382 23.94 16.39 -17.69
N VAL A 383 23.95 15.48 -16.72
CA VAL A 383 24.34 15.73 -15.32
C VAL A 383 25.72 15.14 -15.03
N CYS A 384 26.50 15.82 -14.19
CA CYS A 384 27.82 15.40 -13.74
C CYS A 384 27.74 14.63 -12.40
N ILE A 385 28.83 14.00 -12.00
CA ILE A 385 28.81 13.17 -10.79
C ILE A 385 28.75 14.02 -9.51
N SER A 386 29.43 15.17 -9.48
CA SER A 386 29.39 16.09 -8.34
C SER A 386 27.98 16.64 -8.14
N GLU A 387 27.30 17.03 -9.23
CA GLU A 387 25.93 17.56 -9.23
C GLU A 387 24.94 16.56 -8.60
N VAL A 388 25.04 15.27 -8.94
CA VAL A 388 24.17 14.25 -8.33
C VAL A 388 24.50 14.05 -6.86
N LEU A 389 25.78 13.93 -6.50
CA LEU A 389 26.21 13.66 -5.13
C LEU A 389 25.85 14.80 -4.17
N GLU A 390 25.96 16.03 -4.64
CA GLU A 390 25.62 17.24 -3.89
C GLU A 390 24.15 17.24 -3.50
N GLU A 391 23.26 17.06 -4.47
CA GLU A 391 21.83 17.08 -4.24
C GLU A 391 21.36 15.88 -3.39
N MET A 392 22.01 14.72 -3.54
CA MET A 392 21.76 13.59 -2.64
C MET A 392 22.15 13.94 -1.19
N TYR A 393 23.23 14.69 -0.99
CA TYR A 393 23.68 15.08 0.34
C TYR A 393 22.73 16.12 0.97
N HIS A 394 22.28 17.10 0.20
CA HIS A 394 21.25 18.05 0.64
C HIS A 394 19.94 17.35 1.01
N PHE A 395 19.54 16.31 0.27
CA PHE A 395 18.38 15.49 0.63
C PHE A 395 18.57 14.80 2.00
N GLU A 396 19.76 14.28 2.28
CA GLU A 396 20.07 13.69 3.58
C GLU A 396 20.10 14.72 4.71
N GLN A 397 20.67 15.91 4.46
CA GLN A 397 20.66 17.02 5.42
C GLN A 397 19.24 17.45 5.79
N ASN A 398 18.34 17.54 4.79
CA ASN A 398 16.93 17.87 4.99
C ASN A 398 16.21 16.80 5.82
N LEU A 399 16.42 15.52 5.51
CA LEU A 399 15.84 14.41 6.28
C LEU A 399 16.32 14.40 7.73
N ALA A 400 17.60 14.73 7.95
CA ALA A 400 18.21 14.82 9.28
C ALA A 400 17.89 16.12 10.03
N ARG A 401 17.21 17.08 9.39
CA ARG A 401 16.96 18.43 9.94
C ARG A 401 18.25 19.16 10.35
N SER A 402 19.29 19.02 9.53
CA SER A 402 20.61 19.61 9.79
C SER A 402 20.54 21.13 9.78
N ASN A 403 21.15 21.76 10.79
CA ASN A 403 21.22 23.21 10.96
C ASN A 403 19.83 23.90 11.04
N ASN A 404 18.76 23.16 11.35
CA ASN A 404 17.40 23.72 11.47
C ASN A 404 17.24 24.68 12.67
N ASP A 405 18.21 24.72 13.57
CA ASP A 405 18.31 25.69 14.66
C ASP A 405 18.83 27.06 14.20
N LYS A 406 19.26 27.21 12.94
CA LYS A 406 19.78 28.45 12.36
C LYS A 406 18.74 29.11 11.44
N GLU A 407 18.67 30.43 11.47
CA GLU A 407 17.85 31.21 10.54
C GLU A 407 18.53 31.30 9.16
N GLU A 408 17.73 31.57 8.12
CA GLU A 408 18.27 31.89 6.79
C GLU A 408 18.89 33.29 6.79
N PRO A 409 20.02 33.52 6.08
CA PRO A 409 20.68 32.63 5.13
C PRO A 409 21.78 31.75 5.74
N LEU A 410 22.05 31.87 7.05
CA LEU A 410 23.14 31.17 7.73
C LEU A 410 23.01 29.65 7.63
N ARG A 411 21.78 29.13 7.75
CA ARG A 411 21.49 27.71 7.56
C ARG A 411 21.90 27.21 6.18
N SER A 412 21.53 27.92 5.12
CA SER A 412 21.89 27.57 3.74
C SER A 412 23.41 27.58 3.53
N ILE A 413 24.10 28.62 4.02
CA ILE A 413 25.57 28.73 3.90
C ILE A 413 26.27 27.55 4.58
N LEU A 414 25.85 27.16 5.78
CA LEU A 414 26.42 26.02 6.50
C LEU A 414 26.16 24.70 5.76
N ASN A 415 24.94 24.50 5.27
CA ASN A 415 24.58 23.29 4.53
C ASN A 415 25.38 23.14 3.23
N GLU A 416 25.61 24.25 2.51
CA GLU A 416 26.47 24.30 1.33
C GLU A 416 27.91 23.96 1.67
N ILE A 417 28.50 24.56 2.70
CA ILE A 417 29.87 24.24 3.15
C ILE A 417 30.02 22.74 3.45
N ASP A 418 29.07 22.17 4.20
CA ASP A 418 29.07 20.75 4.55
C ASP A 418 28.99 19.87 3.29
N ALA A 419 28.14 20.22 2.32
CA ALA A 419 27.99 19.48 1.07
C ALA A 419 29.27 19.53 0.22
N LYS A 420 29.90 20.71 0.07
CA LYS A 420 31.15 20.85 -0.66
C LYS A 420 32.29 20.09 0.02
N GLN A 421 32.39 20.15 1.35
CA GLN A 421 33.37 19.36 2.11
C GLN A 421 33.16 17.86 1.93
N TYR A 422 31.90 17.41 1.93
CA TYR A 422 31.56 16.02 1.67
C TYR A 422 32.03 15.56 0.28
N LEU A 423 31.79 16.35 -0.76
CA LEU A 423 32.25 16.04 -2.13
C LEU A 423 33.78 15.91 -2.19
N LEU A 424 34.51 16.86 -1.61
CA LEU A 424 35.98 16.84 -1.61
C LEU A 424 36.54 15.64 -0.85
N LYS A 425 35.97 15.32 0.31
CA LYS A 425 36.36 14.17 1.13
C LYS A 425 36.13 12.83 0.41
N ASN A 426 35.11 12.75 -0.44
CA ASN A 426 34.73 11.53 -1.14
C ASN A 426 35.16 11.52 -2.63
N ALA A 427 36.00 12.47 -3.06
CA ALA A 427 36.36 12.65 -4.45
C ALA A 427 37.01 11.40 -5.07
N GLU A 428 37.93 10.75 -4.36
CA GLU A 428 38.59 9.50 -4.82
C GLU A 428 37.61 8.33 -4.90
N LYS A 429 36.74 8.19 -3.89
CA LYS A 429 35.74 7.12 -3.78
C LYS A 429 34.78 7.13 -4.97
N TYR A 430 34.28 8.30 -5.34
CA TYR A 430 33.35 8.44 -6.46
C TYR A 430 34.04 8.71 -7.80
N LYS A 431 35.37 8.85 -7.82
CA LYS A 431 36.17 9.19 -9.00
C LYS A 431 35.68 10.50 -9.65
N ILE A 432 35.46 11.53 -8.83
CA ILE A 432 35.03 12.85 -9.29
C ILE A 432 36.12 13.45 -10.19
N PRO A 433 35.81 13.92 -11.41
CA PRO A 433 36.77 14.55 -12.30
C PRO A 433 37.45 15.78 -11.69
N ARG A 434 38.72 16.01 -12.03
CA ARG A 434 39.53 17.12 -11.48
C ARG A 434 38.87 18.50 -11.68
N LYS A 435 38.26 18.75 -12.83
CA LYS A 435 37.54 20.02 -13.13
C LYS A 435 36.36 20.26 -12.18
N GLU A 436 35.61 19.20 -11.83
CA GLU A 436 34.53 19.27 -10.85
C GLU A 436 35.06 19.54 -9.44
N ILE A 437 36.17 18.88 -9.05
CA ILE A 437 36.82 19.11 -7.74
C ILE A 437 37.31 20.56 -7.62
N ASP A 438 37.96 21.10 -8.64
CA ASP A 438 38.50 22.46 -8.63
C ASP A 438 37.36 23.50 -8.53
N LEU A 439 36.23 23.27 -9.22
CA LEU A 439 35.02 24.08 -9.07
C LEU A 439 34.44 23.99 -7.65
N THR A 440 34.34 22.78 -7.08
CA THR A 440 33.85 22.58 -5.70
C THR A 440 34.73 23.31 -4.68
N ARG A 441 36.06 23.36 -4.86
CA ARG A 441 36.97 24.13 -3.99
C ARG A 441 36.70 25.63 -4.06
N GLN A 442 36.56 26.18 -5.26
CA GLN A 442 36.24 27.60 -5.45
C GLN A 442 34.90 27.98 -4.80
N GLN A 443 33.89 27.13 -4.95
CA GLN A 443 32.58 27.33 -4.30
C GLN A 443 32.68 27.24 -2.77
N LEU A 444 33.45 26.29 -2.24
CA LEU A 444 33.67 26.16 -0.80
C LEU A 444 34.34 27.42 -0.22
N GLU A 445 35.36 27.95 -0.88
CA GLU A 445 36.02 29.20 -0.48
C GLU A 445 35.04 30.38 -0.47
N PHE A 446 34.18 30.48 -1.48
CA PHE A 446 33.13 31.50 -1.53
C PHE A 446 32.18 31.41 -0.33
N TYR A 447 31.61 30.23 -0.04
CA TYR A 447 30.70 30.08 1.09
C TYR A 447 31.39 30.27 2.45
N GLN A 448 32.66 29.87 2.58
CA GLN A 448 33.45 30.16 3.78
C GLN A 448 33.68 31.66 3.99
N GLN A 449 33.81 32.45 2.91
CA GLN A 449 33.87 33.90 2.99
C GLN A 449 32.50 34.51 3.36
N GLU A 450 31.40 33.99 2.80
CA GLU A 450 30.05 34.42 3.18
C GLU A 450 29.74 34.11 4.65
N LEU A 451 30.18 32.96 5.17
CA LEU A 451 29.99 32.58 6.57
C LEU A 451 30.63 33.57 7.55
N LYS A 452 31.76 34.19 7.18
CA LYS A 452 32.44 35.21 8.02
C LYS A 452 31.59 36.47 8.25
N LYS A 453 30.54 36.70 7.45
CA LYS A 453 29.61 37.83 7.66
C LYS A 453 28.63 37.59 8.82
N TYR A 454 28.58 36.36 9.34
CA TYR A 454 27.65 35.90 10.39
C TYR A 454 28.39 35.41 11.65
N GLN A 455 29.72 35.57 11.69
CA GLN A 455 30.61 35.32 12.83
C GLN A 455 31.03 36.66 13.43
#